data_AF-A0A2R9BH14-F1
#
_entry.id   AF-A0A2R9BH14-F1
#
_cell.length_a   1.000
_cell.length_b   1.000
_cell.length_c   1.000
_cell.angle_alpha   90.00
_cell.angle_beta   90.00
_cell.angle_gamma   90.00
#
_symmetry.space_group_name_H-M   'P 1'
#
loop_
_entity.id
_entity.type
_entity.pdbx_description
1 polymer ?
#
loop_
_entity_poly.entity_id
_entity_poly.type
_entity_poly.pdbx_seq_one_letter_code
_entity_poly.pdbx_strand_id
1 'polypeptide(L)'
;MVSFRKIFILQLVGLVLTYDFTNCDFEKIKAAYLSTISKDLITYMSGTKSTEFNNTVSCSNRPHCLTEIQSLTFNPTAGCASLAKEMFAMKTKAALAIWCPGYSETQINATQAMKKRRKRKVTTNKCLEQVSQLQGLWRRFNRPLLKQQ
;
A
#
# COMPACT_ATOMS: atom_id res chain seq x y z
N MET A 1 -37.53 -36.40 -15.76
CA MET A 1 -36.56 -35.99 -14.71
C MET A 1 -35.17 -36.48 -15.11
N VAL A 2 -34.25 -35.60 -15.50
CA VAL A 2 -32.81 -35.92 -15.51
C VAL A 2 -32.10 -34.72 -14.90
N SER A 3 -31.59 -34.94 -13.70
CA SER A 3 -30.89 -33.97 -12.88
C SER A 3 -29.47 -33.79 -13.42
N PHE A 4 -29.15 -32.63 -14.00
CA PHE A 4 -27.76 -32.24 -14.24
C PHE A 4 -27.18 -31.63 -12.96
N ARG A 5 -26.81 -32.49 -12.01
CA ARG A 5 -25.84 -32.14 -10.97
C ARG A 5 -24.48 -31.94 -11.64
N LYS A 6 -24.08 -30.69 -11.90
CA LYS A 6 -22.66 -30.35 -12.09
C LYS A 6 -22.15 -29.64 -10.85
N ILE A 7 -21.75 -30.46 -9.89
CA ILE A 7 -20.73 -30.09 -8.90
C ILE A 7 -19.40 -30.45 -9.56
N PHE A 8 -18.46 -29.51 -9.67
CA PHE A 8 -17.06 -29.71 -9.29
C PHE A 8 -16.30 -28.37 -9.37
N ILE A 9 -16.22 -27.75 -8.19
CA ILE A 9 -15.06 -27.12 -7.55
C ILE A 9 -13.94 -26.64 -8.47
N LEU A 10 -13.72 -25.32 -8.48
CA LEU A 10 -12.37 -24.76 -8.45
C LEU A 10 -12.40 -23.33 -7.89
N GLN A 11 -12.76 -23.19 -6.60
CA GLN A 11 -12.32 -22.03 -5.84
C GLN A 11 -10.83 -22.24 -5.54
N LEU A 12 -9.97 -21.88 -6.50
CA LEU A 12 -8.60 -21.47 -6.18
C LEU A 12 -8.75 -20.20 -5.35
N VAL A 13 -8.85 -20.38 -4.03
CA VAL A 13 -8.54 -19.33 -3.08
C VAL A 13 -7.08 -19.04 -3.35
N GLY A 14 -6.80 -18.11 -4.25
CA GLY A 14 -5.44 -17.67 -4.53
C GLY A 14 -4.92 -17.09 -3.23
N LEU A 15 -4.20 -17.92 -2.48
CA LEU A 15 -3.41 -17.53 -1.33
C LEU A 15 -2.30 -16.65 -1.89
N VAL A 16 -2.64 -15.37 -2.17
CA VAL A 16 -1.63 -14.35 -2.40
C VAL A 16 -0.94 -14.23 -1.07
N LEU A 17 0.21 -14.89 -0.96
CA LEU A 17 1.10 -14.78 0.18
C LEU A 17 1.36 -13.29 0.36
N THR A 18 0.75 -12.71 1.40
CA THR A 18 1.09 -11.36 1.85
C THR A 18 2.57 -11.40 2.19
N TYR A 19 3.37 -10.63 1.46
CA TYR A 19 4.81 -10.58 1.68
C TYR A 19 5.11 -10.19 3.13
N ASP A 20 6.06 -10.90 3.75
CA ASP A 20 6.51 -10.59 5.10
C ASP A 20 7.65 -9.56 5.06
N PHE A 21 7.37 -8.38 5.61
CA PHE A 21 8.30 -7.24 5.65
C PHE A 21 9.28 -7.28 6.83
N THR A 22 9.31 -8.33 7.65
CA THR A 22 10.21 -8.46 8.81
C THR A 22 11.70 -8.38 8.45
N ASN A 23 12.07 -8.88 7.26
CA ASN A 23 13.46 -8.97 6.82
C ASN A 23 13.94 -7.77 5.96
N CYS A 24 13.16 -6.69 5.89
CA CYS A 24 13.56 -5.50 5.13
C CYS A 24 14.61 -4.66 5.87
N ASP A 25 15.48 -3.99 5.10
CA ASP A 25 16.36 -2.94 5.63
C ASP A 25 15.57 -1.65 5.86
N PHE A 26 15.03 -1.50 7.06
CA PHE A 26 14.18 -0.36 7.42
C PHE A 26 14.92 0.97 7.39
N GLU A 27 16.22 1.01 7.69
CA GLU A 27 16.97 2.26 7.71
C GLU A 27 17.23 2.77 6.29
N LYS A 28 17.48 1.87 5.33
CA LYS A 28 17.57 2.23 3.91
C LYS A 28 16.22 2.67 3.34
N ILE A 29 15.13 2.01 3.71
CA ILE A 29 13.77 2.42 3.31
C ILE A 29 13.43 3.79 3.90
N LYS A 30 13.77 4.04 5.17
CA LYS A 30 13.64 5.35 5.81
C LYS A 30 14.46 6.43 5.07
N ALA A 31 15.70 6.14 4.69
CA ALA A 31 16.51 7.07 3.92
C ALA A 31 15.91 7.37 2.53
N ALA A 32 15.38 6.36 1.84
CA ALA A 32 14.65 6.55 0.57
C ALA A 32 13.40 7.43 0.76
N TYR A 33 12.66 7.21 1.86
CA TYR A 33 11.51 8.03 2.19
C TYR A 33 11.86 9.51 2.42
N LEU A 34 12.86 9.77 3.28
CA LEU A 34 13.27 11.12 3.64
C LEU A 34 13.87 11.88 2.44
N SER A 35 14.58 11.19 1.56
CA SER A 35 15.25 11.82 0.41
C SER A 35 14.29 12.17 -0.74
N THR A 36 13.31 11.29 -1.03
CA THR A 36 12.52 11.38 -2.27
C THR A 36 11.02 11.15 -2.11
N ILE A 37 10.57 10.05 -1.46
CA ILE A 37 9.14 9.68 -1.43
C ILE A 37 8.32 10.72 -0.67
N SER A 38 8.85 11.26 0.42
CA SER A 38 8.18 12.29 1.22
C SER A 38 7.87 13.55 0.40
N LYS A 39 8.80 13.97 -0.46
CA LYS A 39 8.63 15.15 -1.33
C LYS A 39 7.49 14.92 -2.33
N ASP A 40 7.47 13.77 -2.99
CA ASP A 40 6.40 13.44 -3.94
C ASP A 40 5.02 13.31 -3.27
N LEU A 41 4.97 12.77 -2.05
CA LEU A 41 3.73 12.74 -1.25
C LEU A 41 3.26 14.14 -0.88
N ILE A 42 4.17 15.06 -0.57
CA ILE A 42 3.83 16.47 -0.29
C ILE A 42 3.34 17.16 -1.56
N THR A 43 4.02 16.97 -2.70
CA THR A 43 3.62 17.52 -3.99
C THR A 43 2.24 17.04 -4.42
N TYR A 44 1.95 15.73 -4.25
CA TYR A 44 0.62 15.18 -4.55
C TYR A 44 -0.48 15.83 -3.69
N MET A 45 -0.18 16.12 -2.42
CA MET A 45 -1.10 16.75 -1.48
C MET A 45 -1.14 18.28 -1.58
N SER A 46 -0.44 18.88 -2.54
CA SER A 46 -0.41 20.34 -2.69
C SER A 46 -1.81 20.92 -2.88
N GLY A 47 -2.12 22.00 -2.14
CA GLY A 47 -3.45 22.63 -2.14
C GLY A 47 -4.48 21.97 -1.21
N THR A 48 -4.13 20.89 -0.50
CA THR A 48 -5.00 20.27 0.52
C THR A 48 -4.46 20.49 1.93
N LYS A 49 -5.35 20.72 2.90
CA LYS A 49 -4.91 20.85 4.30
C LYS A 49 -4.81 19.44 4.89
N SER A 50 -3.66 19.08 5.48
CA SER A 50 -3.48 17.77 6.13
C SER A 50 -4.50 17.49 7.25
N THR A 51 -5.10 18.53 7.84
CA THR A 51 -6.13 18.45 8.89
C THR A 51 -7.53 18.15 8.36
N GLU A 52 -7.72 18.15 7.04
CA GLU A 52 -9.01 17.92 6.40
C GLU A 52 -9.42 16.44 6.45
N PHE A 53 -8.46 15.54 6.71
CA PHE A 53 -8.68 14.10 6.77
C PHE A 53 -8.32 13.54 8.15
N ASN A 54 -9.24 12.80 8.75
CA ASN A 54 -8.98 12.08 10.01
C ASN A 54 -8.08 10.86 9.74
N ASN A 55 -7.04 10.67 10.55
CA ASN A 55 -6.20 9.47 10.45
C ASN A 55 -6.96 8.25 11.00
N THR A 56 -7.43 7.37 10.11
CA THR A 56 -8.19 6.17 10.44
C THR A 56 -7.34 4.90 10.35
N VAL A 57 -6.24 4.94 9.61
CA VAL A 57 -5.32 3.81 9.45
C VAL A 57 -4.11 3.98 10.38
N SER A 58 -3.74 2.88 11.04
CA SER A 58 -2.71 2.85 12.09
C SER A 58 -1.85 1.60 11.92
N CYS A 59 -0.58 1.70 12.32
CA CYS A 59 0.35 0.57 12.39
C CYS A 59 1.07 0.56 13.74
N SER A 60 1.52 -0.62 14.15
CA SER A 60 2.11 -0.90 15.48
C SER A 60 3.63 -1.03 15.47
N ASN A 61 4.21 -1.56 14.40
CA ASN A 61 5.64 -1.75 14.23
C ASN A 61 6.05 -1.52 12.75
N ARG A 62 7.35 -1.46 12.47
CA ARG A 62 7.87 -1.16 11.13
C ARG A 62 7.39 -2.14 10.04
N PRO A 63 7.43 -3.48 10.23
CA PRO A 63 6.84 -4.41 9.27
C PRO A 63 5.36 -4.15 9.01
N HIS A 64 4.57 -3.96 10.07
CA HIS A 64 3.13 -3.68 9.96
C HIS A 64 2.87 -2.36 9.21
N CYS A 65 3.67 -1.32 9.46
CA CYS A 65 3.56 -0.09 8.68
C CYS A 65 3.85 -0.31 7.20
N LEU A 66 4.83 -1.13 6.83
CA LEU A 66 5.11 -1.46 5.43
C LEU A 66 3.97 -2.27 4.79
N THR A 67 3.34 -3.19 5.53
CA THR A 67 2.13 -3.90 5.06
C THR A 67 0.99 -2.94 4.74
N GLU A 68 0.71 -1.98 5.62
CA GLU A 68 -0.35 -0.99 5.40
C GLU A 68 0.01 -0.02 4.26
N ILE A 69 1.26 0.45 4.20
CA ILE A 69 1.76 1.31 3.11
C ILE A 69 1.63 0.57 1.77
N GLN A 70 2.04 -0.69 1.71
CA GLN A 70 1.91 -1.52 0.52
C GLN A 70 0.45 -1.62 0.07
N SER A 71 -0.45 -1.92 1.01
CA SER A 71 -1.88 -2.06 0.73
C SER A 71 -2.46 -0.75 0.20
N LEU A 72 -2.27 0.37 0.90
CA LEU A 72 -2.82 1.67 0.51
C LEU A 72 -2.15 2.23 -0.76
N THR A 73 -0.92 1.84 -1.09
CA THR A 73 -0.25 2.35 -2.29
C THR A 73 -0.70 1.60 -3.55
N PHE A 74 -0.77 0.26 -3.48
CA PHE A 74 -0.90 -0.56 -4.68
C PHE A 74 -2.27 -1.21 -4.86
N ASN A 75 -3.03 -1.40 -3.78
CA ASN A 75 -4.35 -2.02 -3.85
C ASN A 75 -5.41 -0.97 -4.20
N PRO A 76 -6.26 -1.22 -5.20
CA PRO A 76 -7.37 -0.33 -5.49
C PRO A 76 -8.38 -0.35 -4.32
N THR A 77 -8.82 0.84 -3.91
CA THR A 77 -9.83 1.04 -2.86
C THR A 77 -11.15 1.54 -3.46
N ALA A 78 -12.20 1.61 -2.65
CA ALA A 78 -13.50 2.09 -3.09
C ALA A 78 -13.52 3.62 -3.25
N GLY A 79 -13.26 4.10 -4.46
CA GLY A 79 -13.39 5.52 -4.83
C GLY A 79 -12.07 6.24 -5.09
N CYS A 80 -10.94 5.55 -4.94
CA CYS A 80 -9.67 5.93 -5.53
C CYS A 80 -9.20 4.84 -6.50
N ALA A 81 -8.75 5.24 -7.70
CA ALA A 81 -8.06 4.32 -8.59
C ALA A 81 -6.72 3.87 -7.96
N SER A 82 -6.10 2.82 -8.52
CA SER A 82 -4.77 2.42 -8.04
C SER A 82 -3.78 3.59 -8.18
N LEU A 83 -3.09 3.93 -7.09
CA LEU A 83 -2.04 4.96 -7.04
C LEU A 83 -0.72 4.46 -7.62
N ALA A 84 -0.65 3.21 -8.12
CA ALA A 84 0.59 2.57 -8.56
C ALA A 84 1.35 3.32 -9.67
N LYS A 85 0.70 4.23 -10.39
CA LYS A 85 1.32 5.07 -11.44
C LYS A 85 1.88 6.39 -10.91
N GLU A 86 1.57 6.76 -9.67
CA GLU A 86 2.07 7.99 -9.07
C GLU A 86 3.57 7.88 -8.77
N MET A 87 4.29 9.02 -8.83
CA MET A 87 5.74 9.03 -8.63
C MET A 87 6.14 8.48 -7.26
N PHE A 88 5.43 8.86 -6.19
CA PHE A 88 5.67 8.34 -4.84
C PHE A 88 5.47 6.82 -4.77
N ALA A 89 4.51 6.28 -5.52
CA ALA A 89 4.21 4.85 -5.55
C ALA A 89 5.28 4.06 -6.30
N MET A 90 5.75 4.58 -7.44
CA MET A 90 6.86 3.97 -8.19
C MET A 90 8.14 3.96 -7.36
N LYS A 91 8.47 5.06 -6.66
CA LYS A 91 9.63 5.13 -5.77
C LYS A 91 9.48 4.23 -4.54
N THR A 92 8.27 4.11 -3.99
CA THR A 92 7.97 3.15 -2.91
C THR A 92 8.20 1.72 -3.39
N LYS A 93 7.68 1.35 -4.57
CA LYS A 93 7.90 0.03 -5.17
C LYS A 93 9.39 -0.27 -5.35
N ALA A 94 10.15 0.68 -5.89
CA ALA A 94 11.59 0.54 -6.09
C ALA A 94 12.34 0.37 -4.76
N ALA A 95 12.01 1.17 -3.73
CA ALA A 95 12.62 1.05 -2.42
C ALA A 95 12.36 -0.33 -1.79
N LEU A 96 11.12 -0.83 -1.87
CA LEU A 96 10.79 -2.16 -1.36
C LEU A 96 11.51 -3.26 -2.17
N ALA A 97 11.57 -3.18 -3.50
CA ALA A 97 12.26 -4.17 -4.32
C ALA A 97 13.77 -4.24 -4.05
N ILE A 98 14.41 -3.12 -3.71
CA ILE A 98 15.85 -3.09 -3.40
C ILE A 98 16.11 -3.58 -1.97
N TRP A 99 15.29 -3.16 -1.01
CA TRP A 99 15.60 -3.29 0.43
C TRP A 99 14.76 -4.35 1.16
N CYS A 100 13.89 -5.08 0.47
CA CYS A 100 13.13 -6.20 1.02
C CYS A 100 13.45 -7.49 0.24
N PRO A 101 14.24 -8.41 0.81
CA PRO A 101 14.63 -9.65 0.13
C PRO A 101 13.42 -10.48 -0.31
N GLY A 102 13.36 -10.85 -1.59
CA GLY A 102 12.25 -11.65 -2.14
C GLY A 102 10.96 -10.87 -2.44
N TYR A 103 10.93 -9.55 -2.19
CA TYR A 103 9.83 -8.70 -2.65
C TYR A 103 9.96 -8.49 -4.16
N SER A 104 8.93 -8.86 -4.93
CA SER A 104 8.96 -8.79 -6.39
C SER A 104 7.76 -8.08 -6.99
N GLU A 105 7.91 -7.55 -8.21
CA GLU A 105 6.85 -6.81 -8.89
C GLU A 105 5.59 -7.63 -9.17
N THR A 106 5.72 -8.96 -9.23
CA THR A 106 4.62 -9.89 -9.49
C THR A 106 3.58 -9.92 -8.35
N GLN A 107 3.97 -9.61 -7.11
CA GLN A 107 3.05 -9.48 -5.97
C GLN A 107 2.08 -8.30 -6.12
N ILE A 108 2.53 -7.21 -6.76
CA ILE A 108 1.67 -6.05 -7.06
C ILE A 108 0.65 -6.42 -8.15
N ASN A 109 1.10 -7.10 -9.20
CA ASN A 109 0.26 -7.45 -10.35
C ASN A 109 -0.83 -8.48 -9.99
N ALA A 110 -0.51 -9.48 -9.16
CA ALA A 110 -1.48 -10.47 -8.71
C ALA A 110 -2.63 -9.84 -7.90
N THR A 111 -2.30 -8.89 -7.02
CA THR A 111 -3.29 -8.21 -6.18
C THR A 111 -4.18 -7.25 -6.99
N GLN A 112 -3.64 -6.64 -8.05
CA GLN A 112 -4.41 -5.81 -8.99
C GLN A 112 -5.31 -6.63 -9.91
N ALA A 113 -4.87 -7.81 -10.36
CA ALA A 113 -5.62 -8.68 -11.27
C ALA A 113 -6.91 -9.22 -10.66
N MET A 114 -6.90 -9.61 -9.37
CA MET A 114 -8.11 -10.11 -8.68
C MET A 114 -9.19 -9.03 -8.48
N LYS A 115 -8.82 -7.75 -8.35
CA LYS A 115 -9.76 -6.65 -8.05
C LYS A 115 -10.28 -5.90 -9.28
N LYS A 116 -9.85 -6.26 -10.51
CA LYS A 116 -10.28 -5.62 -11.78
C LYS A 116 -11.78 -5.74 -12.12
N ARG A 117 -12.59 -6.44 -11.32
CA ARG A 117 -14.00 -6.77 -11.66
C ARG A 117 -15.04 -5.66 -11.47
N ARG A 118 -14.71 -4.43 -11.05
CA ARG A 118 -15.65 -3.29 -11.05
C ARG A 118 -14.96 -1.99 -11.41
N LYS A 119 -15.26 -1.41 -12.59
CA LYS A 119 -15.02 0.01 -12.86
C LYS A 119 -15.88 0.81 -11.88
N ARG A 120 -15.26 1.52 -10.93
CA ARG A 120 -15.96 2.33 -9.92
C ARG A 120 -15.59 3.79 -10.09
N LYS A 121 -16.56 4.68 -9.87
CA LYS A 121 -16.42 6.13 -9.99
C LYS A 121 -15.28 6.62 -9.06
N VAL A 122 -14.28 7.26 -9.64
CA VAL A 122 -13.17 7.89 -8.91
C VAL A 122 -13.62 9.26 -8.45
N THR A 123 -13.33 9.61 -7.21
CA THR A 123 -13.54 10.97 -6.68
C THR A 123 -12.21 11.44 -6.11
N THR A 124 -11.67 12.55 -6.63
CA THR A 124 -10.36 13.11 -6.25
C THR A 124 -10.18 13.22 -4.72
N ASN A 125 -11.24 13.59 -4.00
CA ASN A 125 -11.24 13.70 -2.53
C ASN A 125 -10.84 12.38 -1.82
N LYS A 126 -11.30 11.22 -2.31
CA LYS A 126 -10.96 9.92 -1.71
C LYS A 126 -9.51 9.48 -1.96
N CYS A 127 -8.91 9.90 -3.08
CA CYS A 127 -7.49 9.66 -3.30
C CYS A 127 -6.63 10.53 -2.39
N LEU A 128 -7.01 11.80 -2.19
CA LEU A 128 -6.35 12.69 -1.25
C LEU A 128 -6.45 12.19 0.19
N GLU A 129 -7.63 11.69 0.60
CA GLU A 129 -7.81 11.03 1.89
C GLU A 129 -6.86 9.83 2.04
N GLN A 130 -6.79 8.95 1.03
CA GLN A 130 -5.91 7.79 1.04
C GLN A 130 -4.43 8.17 1.11
N VAL A 131 -4.00 9.23 0.41
CA VAL A 131 -2.62 9.72 0.48
C VAL A 131 -2.33 10.41 1.83
N SER A 132 -3.32 11.06 2.44
CA SER A 132 -3.20 11.55 3.82
C SER A 132 -2.92 10.41 4.81
N GLN A 133 -3.64 9.29 4.70
CA GLN A 133 -3.37 8.09 5.52
C GLN A 133 -1.95 7.55 5.27
N LEU A 134 -1.50 7.49 4.00
CA LEU A 134 -0.14 7.07 3.65
C LEU A 134 0.92 7.96 4.32
N GLN A 135 0.74 9.29 4.33
CA GLN A 135 1.64 10.18 5.04
C GLN A 135 1.67 9.87 6.56
N GLY A 136 0.52 9.59 7.16
CA GLY A 136 0.42 9.18 8.56
C GLY A 136 1.18 7.89 8.89
N LEU A 137 1.04 6.87 8.03
CA LEU A 137 1.75 5.60 8.15
C LEU A 137 3.27 5.76 8.01
N TRP A 138 3.72 6.53 7.02
CA TRP A 138 5.14 6.83 6.86
C TRP A 138 5.71 7.59 8.06
N ARG A 139 4.98 8.57 8.62
CA ARG A 139 5.42 9.25 9.85
C ARG A 139 5.58 8.27 11.01
N ARG A 140 4.68 7.30 11.16
CA ARG A 140 4.77 6.24 12.20
C ARG A 140 5.93 5.29 11.97
N PHE A 141 6.14 4.83 10.74
CA PHE A 141 7.30 4.00 10.35
C PHE A 141 8.64 4.63 10.73
N ASN A 142 8.73 5.96 10.56
CA ASN A 142 9.94 6.73 10.83
C ASN A 142 10.15 7.11 12.31
N ARG A 143 9.18 6.85 13.20
CA ARG A 143 9.34 7.15 14.62
C ARG A 143 10.56 6.39 15.17
N PRO A 144 11.37 7.04 16.03
CA PRO A 144 12.43 6.33 16.73
C PRO A 144 11.85 5.13 17.48
N LEU A 145 12.56 4.00 17.44
CA LEU A 145 12.28 2.93 18.39
C LEU A 145 12.52 3.53 19.78
N LEU A 146 11.47 3.59 20.60
CA LEU A 146 11.64 3.95 22.00
C LEU A 146 12.61 2.92 22.59
N LYS A 147 13.80 3.37 23.02
CA LYS A 147 14.64 2.55 23.88
C LYS A 147 13.80 2.27 25.12
N GLN A 148 13.47 1.00 25.36
CA GLN A 148 13.08 0.58 26.70
C GLN A 148 14.28 0.91 27.59
N GLN A 149 14.11 1.87 28.49
CA GLN A 149 15.03 2.08 29.61
C GLN A 149 14.85 0.95 30.61
#